data_AF-A0A1Q3HP15-F1
#
_entry.id   AF-A0A1Q3HP15-F1
#
_cell.length_a   1.000
_cell.length_b   1.000
_cell.length_c   1.000
_cell.angle_alpha   90.00
_cell.angle_beta   90.00
_cell.angle_gamma   90.00
#
_symmetry.space_group_name_H-M   'P 1'
#
loop_
_entity.id
_entity.type
_entity.pdbx_description
1 polymer ?
#
loop_
_entity_poly.entity_id
_entity_poly.type
_entity_poly.pdbx_seq_one_letter_code
_entity_poly.pdbx_strand_id
1 'polypeptide(L)'
;MGLQIQKETFEPEEYERFSQRLADSLEALRRILARPGFGVGPRTIGAELEMFLVDAAGFPLPVNRQVLGQTMDPRVTVEIDRFNLECNLRPGPLAGRPFTAMREEFESALAEVRRAAATQGARVAVTGILPTLREKDLGMGSMTALPRYRALSAAIRRRRREEPLRVVIGGEDTLTLEWDDVTLEGANTSLQYHLRVDPSDFASMYNAAQLATPVVLAVSSNSPFLMGRRLWDETRVALFRQAVDDRGEPQSEAPQHGRVTFGHGWVRQGALELFAESVALYPPLLPVLGPESPLECLSRGGLPRLDELRLHQGTVWSWNRAIYDPSGTGHVRIELRALPAGPTVVDMLANGALLLGLTLGLSSDMEALLPGLPFSCARGNFLRAAKEGLDARLLWPERHAPSPRLVSAGELVERLLPVARAGLVDAGVASEEADELLSIVQARVRAECTGARWQRKMLARLEAHMPRQDALAALLERYMLLASSGRPVHEWPLD
;
A
#
# COMPACT_ATOMS: atom_id res chain seq x y z
N MET A 1 4.38 -0.93 -17.25
CA MET A 1 4.38 -2.39 -17.52
C MET A 1 5.71 -3.01 -17.12
N GLY A 2 5.69 -4.02 -16.26
CA GLY A 2 6.85 -4.82 -15.86
C GLY A 2 7.25 -5.88 -16.90
N LEU A 3 8.35 -6.59 -16.63
CA LEU A 3 8.80 -7.70 -17.48
C LEU A 3 7.74 -8.80 -17.56
N GLN A 4 7.52 -9.34 -18.77
CA GLN A 4 6.65 -10.50 -18.94
C GLN A 4 7.35 -11.76 -18.44
N ILE A 5 6.72 -12.43 -17.47
CA ILE A 5 7.20 -13.71 -16.95
C ILE A 5 6.42 -14.80 -17.67
N GLN A 6 7.14 -15.65 -18.41
CA GLN A 6 6.57 -16.76 -19.18
C GLN A 6 6.96 -18.14 -18.61
N LYS A 7 7.93 -18.18 -17.69
CA LYS A 7 8.48 -19.39 -17.06
C LYS A 7 8.21 -19.38 -15.55
N GLU A 8 7.98 -20.56 -14.97
CA GLU A 8 7.64 -20.74 -13.55
C GLU A 8 8.80 -21.29 -12.70
N THR A 9 9.77 -21.96 -13.34
CA THR A 9 10.97 -22.52 -12.71
C THR A 9 12.21 -21.84 -13.28
N PHE A 10 13.30 -21.78 -12.50
CA PHE A 10 14.53 -21.11 -12.91
C PHE A 10 15.74 -21.92 -12.44
N GLU A 11 16.75 -22.01 -13.30
CA GLU A 11 18.01 -22.71 -13.04
C GLU A 11 18.96 -21.83 -12.20
N PRO A 12 19.89 -22.43 -11.43
CA PRO A 12 20.86 -21.68 -10.61
C PRO A 12 21.63 -20.61 -11.40
N GLU A 13 22.04 -20.89 -12.64
CA GLU A 13 22.78 -19.95 -13.48
C GLU A 13 21.93 -18.74 -13.91
N GLU A 14 20.60 -18.85 -13.89
CA GLU A 14 19.69 -17.71 -14.11
C GLU A 14 19.77 -16.73 -12.92
N TYR A 15 19.84 -17.24 -11.68
CA TYR A 15 19.98 -16.41 -10.48
C TYR A 15 21.34 -15.71 -10.41
N GLU A 16 22.42 -16.39 -10.78
CA GLU A 16 23.76 -15.82 -10.81
C GLU A 16 23.82 -14.65 -11.81
N ARG A 17 23.32 -14.86 -13.03
CA ARG A 17 23.24 -13.81 -14.04
C ARG A 17 22.35 -12.66 -13.59
N PHE A 18 21.18 -12.94 -13.02
CA PHE A 18 20.30 -11.89 -12.49
C PHE A 18 20.97 -11.08 -11.38
N SER A 19 21.71 -11.73 -10.49
CA SER A 19 22.44 -11.06 -9.40
C SER A 19 23.55 -10.14 -9.93
N GLN A 20 24.31 -10.59 -10.94
CA GLN A 20 25.28 -9.72 -11.63
C GLN A 20 24.59 -8.51 -12.26
N ARG A 21 23.42 -8.71 -12.86
CA ARG A 21 22.62 -7.66 -13.52
C ARG A 21 22.02 -6.67 -12.52
N LEU A 22 21.72 -7.09 -11.30
CA LEU A 22 21.36 -6.20 -10.20
C LEU A 22 22.54 -5.30 -9.81
N ALA A 23 23.75 -5.85 -9.69
CA ALA A 23 24.95 -5.06 -9.40
C ALA A 23 25.20 -4.01 -10.49
N ASP A 24 25.11 -4.39 -11.76
CA ASP A 24 25.21 -3.48 -12.90
C ASP A 24 24.11 -2.40 -12.87
N SER A 25 22.88 -2.78 -12.48
CA SER A 25 21.75 -1.86 -12.36
C SER A 25 21.92 -0.86 -11.22
N LEU A 26 22.50 -1.26 -10.07
CA LEU A 26 22.80 -0.35 -8.97
C LEU A 26 23.88 0.65 -9.34
N GLU A 27 24.94 0.20 -10.01
CA GLU A 27 25.98 1.07 -10.52
C GLU A 27 25.42 2.04 -11.57
N ALA A 28 24.54 1.56 -12.44
CA ALA A 28 23.84 2.40 -13.39
C ALA A 28 22.96 3.45 -12.70
N LEU A 29 22.14 3.04 -11.72
CA LEU A 29 21.29 3.95 -10.95
C LEU A 29 22.11 5.02 -10.23
N ARG A 30 23.24 4.65 -9.62
CA ARG A 30 24.16 5.59 -8.96
C ARG A 30 24.64 6.67 -9.93
N ARG A 31 25.03 6.28 -11.16
CA ARG A 31 25.46 7.24 -12.20
C ARG A 31 24.31 8.11 -12.69
N ILE A 32 23.10 7.56 -12.82
CA ILE A 32 21.90 8.30 -13.25
C ILE A 32 21.53 9.36 -12.22
N LEU A 33 21.48 9.00 -10.94
CA LEU A 33 21.14 9.93 -9.86
C LEU A 33 22.17 11.06 -9.71
N ALA A 34 23.42 10.83 -10.14
CA ALA A 34 24.47 11.84 -10.17
C ALA A 34 24.44 12.75 -11.41
N ARG A 35 23.58 12.48 -12.41
CA ARG A 35 23.46 13.34 -13.61
C ARG A 35 22.83 14.67 -13.20
N PRO A 36 23.45 15.83 -13.56
CA PRO A 36 22.86 17.13 -13.28
C PRO A 36 21.43 17.25 -13.84
N GLY A 37 20.49 17.67 -13.00
CA GLY A 37 19.09 17.87 -13.37
C GLY A 37 18.26 16.59 -13.55
N PHE A 38 18.81 15.39 -13.33
CA PHE A 38 18.00 14.18 -13.37
C PHE A 38 16.86 14.24 -12.35
N GLY A 39 15.65 13.84 -12.77
CA GLY A 39 14.47 13.78 -11.90
C GLY A 39 13.90 15.12 -11.45
N VAL A 40 14.65 16.23 -11.56
CA VAL A 40 14.22 17.57 -11.17
C VAL A 40 13.05 18.04 -12.02
N GLY A 41 12.00 18.54 -11.38
CA GLY A 41 10.87 19.13 -12.08
C GLY A 41 9.63 19.32 -11.21
N PRO A 42 8.51 19.74 -11.80
CA PRO A 42 7.26 19.89 -11.08
C PRO A 42 6.88 18.59 -10.35
N ARG A 43 6.45 18.72 -9.10
CA ARG A 43 5.93 17.60 -8.32
C ARG A 43 4.63 17.12 -8.95
N THR A 44 4.52 15.81 -9.09
CA THR A 44 3.32 15.13 -9.57
C THR A 44 2.88 14.10 -8.55
N ILE A 45 1.57 13.89 -8.47
CA ILE A 45 0.98 12.83 -7.67
C ILE A 45 0.17 11.87 -8.53
N GLY A 46 0.08 10.62 -8.10
CA GLY A 46 -0.78 9.59 -8.66
C GLY A 46 -1.29 8.68 -7.55
N ALA A 47 -2.20 7.77 -7.89
CA ALA A 47 -2.65 6.76 -6.95
C ALA A 47 -2.98 5.43 -7.63
N GLU A 48 -2.88 4.35 -6.88
CA GLU A 48 -3.33 3.01 -7.24
C GLU A 48 -4.43 2.58 -6.26
N LEU A 49 -5.50 1.99 -6.77
CA LEU A 49 -6.63 1.52 -5.97
C LEU A 49 -6.98 0.08 -6.33
N GLU A 50 -6.88 -0.78 -5.34
CA GLU A 50 -7.34 -2.16 -5.42
C GLU A 50 -8.79 -2.28 -4.95
N MET A 51 -9.52 -3.26 -5.49
CA MET A 51 -10.93 -3.50 -5.17
C MET A 51 -11.32 -4.96 -5.31
N PHE A 52 -12.45 -5.32 -4.71
CA PHE A 52 -13.05 -6.64 -4.79
C PHE A 52 -14.20 -6.68 -5.81
N LEU A 53 -14.32 -7.80 -6.50
CA LEU A 53 -15.48 -8.22 -7.25
C LEU A 53 -16.28 -9.20 -6.39
N VAL A 54 -17.56 -8.89 -6.17
CA VAL A 54 -18.45 -9.71 -5.34
C VAL A 54 -19.73 -10.07 -6.08
N ASP A 55 -20.33 -11.20 -5.72
CA ASP A 55 -21.62 -11.63 -6.23
C ASP A 55 -22.79 -10.85 -5.58
N ALA A 56 -24.02 -11.24 -5.91
CA ALA A 56 -25.23 -10.64 -5.34
C ALA A 56 -25.41 -10.91 -3.83
N ALA A 57 -24.76 -11.94 -3.27
CA ALA A 57 -24.76 -12.24 -1.84
C ALA A 57 -23.56 -11.61 -1.10
N GLY A 58 -22.69 -10.89 -1.83
CA GLY A 58 -21.53 -10.22 -1.27
C GLY A 58 -20.31 -11.11 -1.10
N PHE A 59 -20.30 -12.34 -1.63
CA PHE A 59 -19.11 -13.20 -1.60
C PHE A 59 -18.16 -12.89 -2.76
N PRO A 60 -16.84 -13.18 -2.64
CA PRO A 60 -15.90 -13.01 -3.73
C PRO A 60 -16.34 -13.73 -5.02
N LEU A 61 -16.29 -13.02 -6.14
CA LEU A 61 -16.66 -13.56 -7.46
C LEU A 61 -15.42 -13.59 -8.38
N PRO A 62 -14.89 -14.78 -8.75
CA PRO A 62 -13.60 -14.94 -9.41
C PRO A 62 -13.65 -14.69 -10.93
N VAL A 63 -14.02 -13.47 -11.33
CA VAL A 63 -14.29 -13.05 -12.72
C VAL A 63 -13.45 -11.86 -13.21
N ASN A 64 -12.32 -11.55 -12.57
CA ASN A 64 -11.52 -10.35 -12.87
C ASN A 64 -11.06 -10.24 -14.33
N ARG A 65 -10.65 -11.36 -14.96
CA ARG A 65 -10.24 -11.37 -16.37
C ARG A 65 -11.41 -11.13 -17.32
N GLN A 66 -12.59 -11.66 -16.97
CA GLN A 66 -13.81 -11.42 -17.73
C GLN A 66 -14.20 -9.95 -17.64
N VAL A 67 -14.13 -9.36 -16.44
CA VAL A 67 -14.38 -7.93 -16.23
C VAL A 67 -13.35 -7.08 -16.98
N LEU A 68 -12.05 -7.39 -16.87
CA LEU A 68 -10.99 -6.69 -17.59
C LEU A 68 -11.21 -6.77 -19.11
N GLY A 69 -11.65 -7.91 -19.64
CA GLY A 69 -11.97 -8.07 -21.06
C GLY A 69 -13.17 -7.24 -21.54
N GLN A 70 -13.99 -6.71 -20.63
CA GLN A 70 -15.10 -5.80 -20.91
C GLN A 70 -14.75 -4.32 -20.63
N THR A 71 -13.55 -4.06 -20.10
CA THR A 71 -13.03 -2.73 -19.81
C THR A 71 -12.15 -2.26 -20.97
N MET A 72 -12.37 -1.03 -21.43
CA MET A 72 -11.46 -0.41 -22.43
C MET A 72 -10.47 0.59 -21.79
N ASP A 73 -10.60 0.82 -20.48
CA ASP A 73 -9.77 1.77 -19.76
C ASP A 73 -8.39 1.17 -19.42
N PRO A 74 -7.29 1.74 -19.93
CA PRO A 74 -5.94 1.22 -19.71
C PRO A 74 -5.45 1.35 -18.26
N ARG A 75 -6.20 2.06 -17.40
CA ARG A 75 -5.91 2.16 -15.97
C ARG A 75 -6.16 0.85 -15.23
N VAL A 76 -6.99 -0.04 -15.77
CA VAL A 76 -7.45 -1.24 -15.05
C VAL A 76 -6.56 -2.44 -15.35
N THR A 77 -6.17 -3.16 -14.30
CA THR A 77 -5.44 -4.43 -14.39
C THR A 77 -6.01 -5.45 -13.40
N VAL A 78 -5.64 -6.72 -13.58
CA VAL A 78 -5.92 -7.80 -12.62
C VAL A 78 -4.90 -7.82 -11.50
N GLU A 79 -5.32 -8.33 -10.34
CA GLU A 79 -4.45 -8.64 -9.20
C GLU A 79 -4.27 -10.16 -8.97
N ILE A 80 -3.55 -10.53 -7.90
CA ILE A 80 -3.15 -11.93 -7.62
C ILE A 80 -4.32 -12.90 -7.64
N ASP A 81 -5.47 -12.50 -7.09
CA ASP A 81 -6.65 -13.34 -7.00
C ASP A 81 -7.72 -12.88 -8.01
N ARG A 82 -8.49 -13.87 -8.47
CA ARG A 82 -9.45 -13.75 -9.56
C ARG A 82 -10.64 -12.85 -9.24
N PHE A 83 -10.79 -12.44 -7.99
CA PHE A 83 -11.82 -11.51 -7.55
C PHE A 83 -11.24 -10.11 -7.26
N ASN A 84 -9.96 -9.85 -7.51
CA ASN A 84 -9.35 -8.54 -7.36
C ASN A 84 -9.04 -7.87 -8.70
N LEU A 85 -9.21 -6.55 -8.70
CA LEU A 85 -8.77 -5.63 -9.75
C LEU A 85 -8.00 -4.47 -9.11
N GLU A 86 -7.13 -3.84 -9.90
CA GLU A 86 -6.43 -2.62 -9.54
C GLU A 86 -6.68 -1.54 -10.61
N CYS A 87 -6.86 -0.30 -10.17
CA CYS A 87 -6.91 0.89 -11.01
C CYS A 87 -5.67 1.76 -10.76
N ASN A 88 -4.87 1.98 -11.80
CA ASN A 88 -3.71 2.87 -11.81
C ASN A 88 -4.14 4.25 -12.32
N LEU A 89 -4.38 5.21 -11.43
CA LEU A 89 -4.83 6.55 -11.83
C LEU A 89 -3.74 7.29 -12.60
N ARG A 90 -4.15 8.16 -13.53
CA ARG A 90 -3.19 8.98 -14.28
C ARG A 90 -2.53 9.99 -13.34
N PRO A 91 -1.20 10.15 -13.38
CA PRO A 91 -0.53 11.13 -12.55
C PRO A 91 -0.85 12.55 -13.04
N GLY A 92 -1.00 13.47 -12.11
CA GLY A 92 -1.26 14.89 -12.35
C GLY A 92 -0.31 15.81 -11.56
N PRO A 93 -0.30 17.12 -11.84
CA PRO A 93 0.46 18.07 -11.05
C PRO A 93 -0.02 18.09 -9.60
N LEU A 94 0.91 18.28 -8.64
CA LEU A 94 0.57 18.51 -7.24
C LEU A 94 0.01 19.92 -7.03
N ALA A 95 0.52 20.92 -7.73
CA ALA A 95 0.05 22.30 -7.58
C ALA A 95 -1.35 22.51 -8.21
N GLY A 96 -2.12 23.44 -7.67
CA GLY A 96 -3.48 23.75 -8.09
C GLY A 96 -4.51 22.97 -7.28
N ARG A 97 -5.36 22.18 -7.96
CA ARG A 97 -6.43 21.38 -7.35
C ARG A 97 -6.25 19.88 -7.57
N PRO A 98 -5.12 19.30 -7.10
CA PRO A 98 -4.77 17.92 -7.39
C PRO A 98 -5.81 16.90 -6.90
N PHE A 99 -6.48 17.15 -5.77
CA PHE A 99 -7.42 16.19 -5.20
C PHE A 99 -8.78 16.23 -5.91
N THR A 100 -9.19 17.40 -6.43
CA THR A 100 -10.34 17.52 -7.34
C THR A 100 -10.08 16.70 -8.61
N ALA A 101 -8.92 16.85 -9.24
CA ALA A 101 -8.58 16.07 -10.43
C ALA A 101 -8.48 14.56 -10.12
N MET A 102 -7.91 14.19 -8.98
CA MET A 102 -7.82 12.80 -8.54
C MET A 102 -9.20 12.19 -8.24
N ARG A 103 -10.15 12.98 -7.72
CA ARG A 103 -11.56 12.56 -7.54
C ARG A 103 -12.17 12.14 -8.87
N GLU A 104 -12.01 12.95 -9.91
CA GLU A 104 -12.52 12.64 -11.26
C GLU A 104 -11.87 11.37 -11.83
N GLU A 105 -10.57 11.17 -11.58
CA GLU A 105 -9.88 9.95 -11.96
C GLU A 105 -10.45 8.72 -11.24
N PHE A 106 -10.67 8.79 -9.91
CA PHE A 106 -11.30 7.71 -9.14
C PHE A 106 -12.72 7.40 -9.61
N GLU A 107 -13.56 8.42 -9.72
CA GLU A 107 -14.98 8.26 -10.05
C GLU A 107 -15.17 7.69 -11.45
N SER A 108 -14.40 8.19 -12.43
CA SER A 108 -14.44 7.67 -13.80
C SER A 108 -13.94 6.23 -13.90
N ALA A 109 -12.83 5.88 -13.22
CA ALA A 109 -12.29 4.52 -13.22
C ALA A 109 -13.26 3.54 -12.56
N LEU A 110 -13.80 3.89 -11.40
CA LEU A 110 -14.77 3.06 -10.69
C LEU A 110 -16.08 2.91 -11.46
N ALA A 111 -16.55 3.95 -12.16
CA ALA A 111 -17.73 3.86 -13.01
C ALA A 111 -17.52 2.85 -14.16
N GLU A 112 -16.36 2.88 -14.82
CA GLU A 112 -16.02 1.93 -15.87
C GLU A 112 -15.92 0.50 -15.33
N VAL A 113 -15.22 0.29 -14.21
CA VAL A 113 -15.12 -1.05 -13.61
C VAL A 113 -16.49 -1.56 -13.17
N ARG A 114 -17.35 -0.72 -12.59
CA ARG A 114 -18.72 -1.11 -12.22
C ARG A 114 -19.55 -1.49 -13.44
N ARG A 115 -19.46 -0.73 -14.53
CA ARG A 115 -20.13 -1.05 -15.80
C ARG A 115 -19.68 -2.41 -16.33
N ALA A 116 -18.38 -2.66 -16.40
CA ALA A 116 -17.80 -3.92 -16.86
C ALA A 116 -18.17 -5.09 -15.93
N ALA A 117 -18.09 -4.90 -14.62
CA ALA A 117 -18.45 -5.86 -13.58
C ALA A 117 -19.91 -6.31 -13.68
N ALA A 118 -20.84 -5.37 -13.88
CA ALA A 118 -22.27 -5.66 -14.01
C ALA A 118 -22.56 -6.63 -15.18
N THR A 119 -21.81 -6.56 -16.27
CA THR A 119 -21.97 -7.49 -17.41
C THR A 119 -21.62 -8.95 -17.07
N GLN A 120 -20.88 -9.16 -15.98
CA GLN A 120 -20.46 -10.47 -15.48
C GLN A 120 -21.23 -10.87 -14.20
N GLY A 121 -22.28 -10.15 -13.83
CA GLY A 121 -23.03 -10.37 -12.59
C GLY A 121 -22.27 -9.98 -11.32
N ALA A 122 -21.17 -9.24 -11.45
CA ALA A 122 -20.34 -8.78 -10.34
C ALA A 122 -20.73 -7.37 -9.88
N ARG A 123 -20.54 -7.11 -8.59
CA ARG A 123 -20.54 -5.78 -7.97
C ARG A 123 -19.12 -5.45 -7.49
N VAL A 124 -18.83 -4.16 -7.36
CA VAL A 124 -17.50 -3.67 -6.94
C VAL A 124 -17.57 -3.22 -5.48
N ALA A 125 -16.73 -3.80 -4.63
CA ALA A 125 -16.57 -3.40 -3.24
C ALA A 125 -15.16 -2.81 -3.00
N VAL A 126 -15.11 -1.64 -2.35
CA VAL A 126 -13.88 -0.90 -2.06
C VAL A 126 -13.71 -0.83 -0.54
N THR A 127 -12.93 -1.74 0.03
CA THR A 127 -12.73 -1.90 1.49
C THR A 127 -11.39 -2.59 1.73
N GLY A 128 -10.70 -2.37 2.85
CA GLY A 128 -9.37 -2.97 3.05
C GLY A 128 -9.36 -4.51 3.02
N ILE A 129 -10.25 -5.15 3.77
CA ILE A 129 -10.52 -6.59 3.66
C ILE A 129 -12.03 -6.77 3.51
N LEU A 130 -12.44 -7.68 2.64
CA LEU A 130 -13.84 -8.00 2.42
C LEU A 130 -14.42 -8.75 3.66
N PRO A 131 -15.42 -8.20 4.37
CA PRO A 131 -15.94 -8.81 5.60
C PRO A 131 -16.52 -10.21 5.42
N THR A 132 -17.01 -10.51 4.22
CA THR A 132 -17.65 -11.78 3.82
C THR A 132 -16.68 -12.81 3.25
N LEU A 133 -15.38 -12.48 3.13
CA LEU A 133 -14.34 -13.41 2.67
C LEU A 133 -14.27 -14.65 3.56
N ARG A 134 -14.23 -15.84 2.96
CA ARG A 134 -14.10 -17.12 3.68
C ARG A 134 -12.85 -17.86 3.22
N GLU A 135 -12.38 -18.79 4.05
CA GLU A 135 -11.25 -19.67 3.70
C GLU A 135 -11.44 -20.35 2.33
N LYS A 136 -12.64 -20.90 2.07
CA LYS A 136 -12.95 -21.59 0.81
C LYS A 136 -12.93 -20.71 -0.45
N ASP A 137 -12.91 -19.38 -0.29
CA ASP A 137 -12.87 -18.45 -1.42
C ASP A 137 -11.43 -18.21 -1.90
N LEU A 138 -10.43 -18.68 -1.15
CA LEU A 138 -9.00 -18.56 -1.43
C LEU A 138 -8.39 -19.91 -1.85
N GLY A 139 -7.10 -19.88 -2.21
CA GLY A 139 -6.27 -21.03 -2.58
C GLY A 139 -5.99 -21.05 -4.08
N MET A 140 -5.13 -21.97 -4.55
CA MET A 140 -4.67 -22.04 -5.94
C MET A 140 -5.75 -21.85 -7.03
N GLY A 141 -6.99 -22.32 -6.83
CA GLY A 141 -8.09 -22.16 -7.79
C GLY A 141 -8.63 -20.72 -7.90
N SER A 142 -8.40 -19.90 -6.87
CA SER A 142 -8.72 -18.47 -6.80
C SER A 142 -7.63 -17.59 -7.42
N MET A 143 -6.41 -18.11 -7.62
CA MET A 143 -5.30 -17.33 -8.20
C MET A 143 -5.58 -16.96 -9.66
N THR A 144 -5.29 -15.71 -10.01
CA THR A 144 -5.36 -15.19 -11.37
C THR A 144 -4.43 -16.01 -12.27
N ALA A 145 -4.98 -16.50 -13.39
CA ALA A 145 -4.28 -17.38 -14.32
C ALA A 145 -3.25 -16.64 -15.19
N LEU A 146 -2.23 -16.05 -14.55
CA LEU A 146 -1.05 -15.44 -15.18
C LEU A 146 0.23 -16.11 -14.66
N PRO A 147 1.21 -16.41 -15.53
CA PRO A 147 2.42 -17.13 -15.10
C PRO A 147 3.22 -16.40 -14.00
N ARG A 148 3.18 -15.06 -13.96
CA ARG A 148 3.86 -14.26 -12.92
C ARG A 148 3.46 -14.67 -11.50
N TYR A 149 2.16 -14.91 -11.26
CA TYR A 149 1.65 -15.21 -9.92
C TYR A 149 1.99 -16.64 -9.50
N ARG A 150 1.93 -17.59 -10.45
CA ARG A 150 2.39 -18.97 -10.21
C ARG A 150 3.89 -19.05 -9.96
N ALA A 151 4.69 -18.33 -10.75
CA ALA A 151 6.14 -18.24 -10.56
C ALA A 151 6.48 -17.63 -9.18
N LEU A 152 5.79 -16.56 -8.76
CA LEU A 152 5.97 -15.95 -7.45
C LEU A 152 5.62 -16.94 -6.31
N SER A 153 4.45 -17.61 -6.41
CA SER A 153 4.02 -18.61 -5.44
C SER A 153 5.03 -19.75 -5.31
N ALA A 154 5.51 -20.28 -6.44
CA ALA A 154 6.49 -21.35 -6.47
C ALA A 154 7.85 -20.91 -5.91
N ALA A 155 8.27 -19.66 -6.18
CA ALA A 155 9.51 -19.12 -5.63
C ALA A 155 9.46 -18.98 -4.11
N ILE A 156 8.33 -18.51 -3.55
CA ILE A 156 8.13 -18.43 -2.09
C ILE A 156 8.12 -19.82 -1.48
N ARG A 157 7.32 -20.76 -2.00
CA ARG A 157 7.28 -22.15 -1.52
C ARG A 157 8.66 -22.81 -1.51
N ARG A 158 9.42 -22.70 -2.61
CA ARG A 158 10.77 -23.28 -2.71
C ARG A 158 11.72 -22.71 -1.65
N ARG A 159 11.64 -21.40 -1.36
CA ARG A 159 12.45 -20.77 -0.30
C ARG A 159 12.07 -21.25 1.09
N ARG A 160 10.80 -21.57 1.29
CA ARG A 160 10.26 -22.22 2.49
C ARG A 160 10.45 -23.75 2.50
N ARG A 161 11.11 -24.35 1.51
CA ARG A 161 11.27 -25.82 1.37
C ARG A 161 9.92 -26.55 1.35
N GLU A 162 8.93 -25.95 0.70
CA GLU A 162 7.54 -26.44 0.60
C GLU A 162 6.80 -26.48 1.95
N GLU A 163 7.34 -25.87 3.02
CA GLU A 163 6.60 -25.67 4.27
C GLU A 163 5.48 -24.64 4.06
N PRO A 164 4.26 -24.91 4.59
CA PRO A 164 3.17 -23.96 4.47
C PRO A 164 3.51 -22.63 5.17
N LEU A 165 2.88 -21.57 4.70
CA LEU A 165 2.81 -20.30 5.42
C LEU A 165 2.00 -20.53 6.69
N ARG A 166 2.46 -19.97 7.80
CA ARG A 166 1.72 -19.98 9.06
C ARG A 166 1.30 -18.56 9.42
N VAL A 167 0.00 -18.32 9.45
CA VAL A 167 -0.56 -17.01 9.82
C VAL A 167 -1.17 -17.10 11.20
N VAL A 168 -0.69 -16.27 12.12
CA VAL A 168 -1.28 -16.12 13.45
C VAL A 168 -1.55 -14.64 13.70
N ILE A 169 -2.83 -14.30 13.90
CA ILE A 169 -3.26 -12.93 14.17
C ILE A 169 -4.18 -12.94 15.38
N GLY A 170 -3.77 -12.21 16.43
CA GLY A 170 -4.59 -11.99 17.62
C GLY A 170 -5.24 -10.60 17.61
N GLY A 171 -6.54 -10.56 17.83
CA GLY A 171 -7.36 -9.37 18.14
C GLY A 171 -8.34 -9.69 19.26
N GLU A 172 -9.62 -9.30 19.09
CA GLU A 172 -10.70 -9.78 19.96
C GLU A 172 -10.90 -11.29 19.78
N ASP A 173 -10.83 -11.75 18.53
CA ASP A 173 -10.73 -13.15 18.17
C ASP A 173 -9.25 -13.52 17.86
N THR A 174 -8.96 -14.81 17.78
CA THR A 174 -7.68 -15.32 17.25
C THR A 174 -7.91 -16.06 15.94
N LEU A 175 -7.05 -15.78 14.96
CA LEU A 175 -6.99 -16.51 13.69
C LEU A 175 -5.64 -17.23 13.60
N THR A 176 -5.70 -18.53 13.33
CA THR A 176 -4.53 -19.39 13.04
C THR A 176 -4.82 -20.14 11.76
N LEU A 177 -3.96 -19.98 10.75
CA LEU A 177 -4.07 -20.63 9.44
C LEU A 177 -2.73 -21.24 9.03
N GLU A 178 -2.81 -22.32 8.27
CA GLU A 178 -1.72 -22.85 7.45
C GLU A 178 -2.15 -22.76 5.97
N TRP A 179 -1.25 -22.32 5.10
CA TRP A 179 -1.57 -22.03 3.70
C TRP A 179 -0.43 -22.35 2.74
N ASP A 180 -0.72 -22.97 1.60
CA ASP A 180 0.29 -23.52 0.67
C ASP A 180 0.72 -22.56 -0.45
N ASP A 181 0.07 -21.41 -0.57
CA ASP A 181 0.30 -20.47 -1.67
C ASP A 181 0.16 -19.01 -1.21
N VAL A 182 0.28 -18.09 -2.16
CA VAL A 182 0.29 -16.65 -1.89
C VAL A 182 -1.10 -16.00 -1.97
N THR A 183 -2.19 -16.76 -2.18
CA THR A 183 -3.52 -16.15 -2.39
C THR A 183 -4.08 -15.47 -1.13
N LEU A 184 -3.53 -15.73 0.05
CA LEU A 184 -3.85 -14.92 1.25
C LEU A 184 -3.54 -13.43 1.04
N GLU A 185 -2.67 -13.10 0.07
CA GLU A 185 -2.39 -11.73 -0.33
C GLU A 185 -3.63 -11.04 -0.93
N GLY A 186 -4.43 -11.72 -1.76
CA GLY A 186 -5.63 -11.16 -2.40
C GLY A 186 -6.77 -10.81 -1.43
N ALA A 187 -6.67 -11.25 -0.17
CA ALA A 187 -7.55 -10.76 0.90
C ALA A 187 -7.34 -9.27 1.22
N ASN A 188 -6.22 -8.67 0.81
CA ASN A 188 -5.84 -7.29 1.09
C ASN A 188 -6.11 -6.44 -0.15
N THR A 189 -6.85 -5.33 0.01
CA THR A 189 -6.85 -4.26 -0.99
C THR A 189 -6.43 -2.94 -0.39
N SER A 190 -5.63 -2.20 -1.14
CA SER A 190 -4.91 -1.02 -0.69
C SER A 190 -5.25 0.21 -1.54
N LEU A 191 -4.92 1.35 -0.96
CA LEU A 191 -4.82 2.63 -1.63
C LEU A 191 -3.37 3.08 -1.52
N GLN A 192 -2.73 3.29 -2.67
CA GLN A 192 -1.32 3.62 -2.73
C GLN A 192 -1.16 4.99 -3.39
N TYR A 193 -0.41 5.89 -2.76
CA TYR A 193 -0.14 7.22 -3.32
C TYR A 193 1.27 7.27 -3.88
N HIS A 194 1.46 7.99 -4.97
CA HIS A 194 2.79 8.26 -5.53
C HIS A 194 3.08 9.74 -5.44
N LEU A 195 4.27 10.09 -4.96
CA LEU A 195 4.79 11.45 -4.93
C LEU A 195 6.12 11.50 -5.66
N ARG A 196 6.19 12.21 -6.78
CA ARG A 196 7.48 12.51 -7.43
C ARG A 196 8.29 13.46 -6.55
N VAL A 197 9.57 13.14 -6.36
CA VAL A 197 10.47 13.88 -5.46
C VAL A 197 11.76 14.20 -6.20
N ASP A 198 12.28 15.40 -5.98
CA ASP A 198 13.61 15.77 -6.48
C ASP A 198 14.67 14.88 -5.79
N PRO A 199 15.66 14.32 -6.51
CA PRO A 199 16.60 13.38 -5.92
C PRO A 199 17.37 13.92 -4.70
N SER A 200 17.62 15.23 -4.62
CA SER A 200 18.27 15.89 -3.49
C SER A 200 17.45 15.85 -2.20
N ASP A 201 16.13 15.83 -2.32
CA ASP A 201 15.19 15.91 -1.20
C ASP A 201 14.70 14.52 -0.79
N PHE A 202 15.17 13.46 -1.47
CA PHE A 202 14.57 12.14 -1.36
C PHE A 202 14.66 11.57 0.07
N ALA A 203 15.80 11.72 0.73
CA ALA A 203 16.00 11.19 2.08
C ALA A 203 15.05 11.84 3.11
N SER A 204 14.95 13.18 3.09
CA SER A 204 14.09 13.91 4.01
C SER A 204 12.61 13.63 3.74
N MET A 205 12.19 13.62 2.47
CA MET A 205 10.81 13.30 2.09
C MET A 205 10.42 11.87 2.44
N TYR A 206 11.32 10.90 2.23
CA TYR A 206 11.05 9.49 2.58
C TYR A 206 10.95 9.30 4.09
N ASN A 207 11.83 9.92 4.87
CA ASN A 207 11.76 9.83 6.32
C ASN A 207 10.52 10.54 6.89
N ALA A 208 10.10 11.65 6.28
CA ALA A 208 8.84 12.31 6.63
C ALA A 208 7.63 11.42 6.33
N ALA A 209 7.60 10.76 5.17
CA ALA A 209 6.58 9.76 4.82
C ALA A 209 6.54 8.62 5.86
N GLN A 210 7.70 8.11 6.26
CA GLN A 210 7.82 7.08 7.30
C GLN A 210 7.27 7.55 8.65
N LEU A 211 7.53 8.79 9.04
CA LEU A 211 7.03 9.36 10.28
C LEU A 211 5.51 9.63 10.24
N ALA A 212 4.99 10.08 9.09
CA ALA A 212 3.58 10.38 8.89
C ALA A 212 2.70 9.12 8.77
N THR A 213 3.23 8.05 8.19
CA THR A 213 2.47 6.83 7.86
C THR A 213 1.69 6.25 9.04
N PRO A 214 2.27 6.03 10.25
CA PRO A 214 1.52 5.52 11.39
C PRO A 214 0.38 6.44 11.86
N VAL A 215 0.59 7.76 11.78
CA VAL A 215 -0.40 8.75 12.20
C VAL A 215 -1.63 8.69 11.30
N VAL A 216 -1.40 8.64 9.98
CA VAL A 216 -2.49 8.56 9.00
C VAL A 216 -3.18 7.20 9.07
N LEU A 217 -2.41 6.11 9.20
CA LEU A 217 -2.96 4.75 9.26
C LEU A 217 -3.97 4.59 10.39
N ALA A 218 -3.68 5.17 11.56
CA ALA A 218 -4.57 5.12 12.73
C ALA A 218 -5.96 5.71 12.46
N VAL A 219 -6.05 6.79 11.66
CA VAL A 219 -7.32 7.48 11.34
C VAL A 219 -7.97 7.00 10.05
N SER A 220 -7.29 6.14 9.29
CA SER A 220 -7.76 5.61 8.00
C SER A 220 -8.11 4.12 8.05
N SER A 221 -7.98 3.46 9.20
CA SER A 221 -8.20 2.01 9.33
C SER A 221 -9.56 1.56 8.78
N ASN A 222 -9.57 0.46 8.02
CA ASN A 222 -10.75 -0.01 7.29
C ASN A 222 -10.75 -1.52 7.01
N SER A 223 -10.04 -2.33 7.80
CA SER A 223 -10.03 -3.79 7.65
C SER A 223 -10.10 -4.56 8.98
N PRO A 224 -11.20 -4.43 9.75
CA PRO A 224 -11.31 -5.02 11.09
C PRO A 224 -11.57 -6.53 11.11
N PHE A 225 -11.96 -7.11 9.97
CA PHE A 225 -12.39 -8.49 9.87
C PHE A 225 -11.59 -9.28 8.84
N LEU A 226 -11.39 -10.58 9.13
CA LEU A 226 -10.87 -11.57 8.19
C LEU A 226 -11.51 -12.91 8.52
N MET A 227 -12.16 -13.55 7.54
CA MET A 227 -12.78 -14.88 7.72
C MET A 227 -13.77 -14.92 8.91
N GLY A 228 -14.52 -13.81 9.06
CA GLY A 228 -15.48 -13.61 10.14
C GLY A 228 -14.89 -13.48 11.54
N ARG A 229 -13.57 -13.26 11.68
CA ARG A 229 -12.90 -12.98 12.96
C ARG A 229 -12.66 -11.48 13.13
N ARG A 230 -12.84 -10.99 14.35
CA ARG A 230 -12.57 -9.60 14.75
C ARG A 230 -11.11 -9.47 15.16
N LEU A 231 -10.30 -8.88 14.29
CA LEU A 231 -8.84 -8.84 14.43
C LEU A 231 -8.37 -7.40 14.72
N TRP A 232 -7.37 -6.92 13.99
CA TRP A 232 -6.83 -5.56 14.14
C TRP A 232 -7.70 -4.57 13.39
N ASP A 233 -7.72 -3.30 13.80
CA ASP A 233 -8.43 -2.26 13.04
C ASP A 233 -7.96 -2.17 11.57
N GLU A 234 -6.68 -2.45 11.34
CA GLU A 234 -6.07 -2.61 10.03
C GLU A 234 -5.36 -3.97 9.91
N THR A 235 -6.14 -5.04 9.91
CA THR A 235 -5.68 -6.45 9.78
C THR A 235 -4.79 -6.69 8.58
N ARG A 236 -4.91 -5.93 7.48
CA ARG A 236 -4.04 -6.10 6.30
C ARG A 236 -2.56 -6.06 6.64
N VAL A 237 -2.17 -5.19 7.58
CA VAL A 237 -0.76 -5.06 7.98
C VAL A 237 -0.25 -6.35 8.63
N ALA A 238 -1.07 -7.01 9.44
CA ALA A 238 -0.71 -8.27 10.09
C ALA A 238 -0.75 -9.45 9.10
N LEU A 239 -1.76 -9.48 8.22
CA LEU A 239 -1.94 -10.54 7.23
C LEU A 239 -0.85 -10.50 6.18
N PHE A 240 -0.65 -9.36 5.50
CA PHE A 240 0.28 -9.27 4.38
C PHE A 240 1.72 -9.64 4.79
N ARG A 241 2.13 -9.24 6.00
CA ARG A 241 3.43 -9.61 6.58
C ARG A 241 3.68 -11.11 6.67
N GLN A 242 2.63 -11.92 6.75
CA GLN A 242 2.69 -13.37 6.90
C GLN A 242 2.27 -14.10 5.61
N ALA A 243 1.40 -13.49 4.80
CA ALA A 243 0.83 -14.08 3.58
C ALA A 243 1.82 -14.29 2.43
N VAL A 244 2.96 -13.58 2.46
CA VAL A 244 4.03 -13.71 1.45
C VAL A 244 5.41 -13.86 2.10
N ASP A 245 5.44 -14.38 3.33
CA ASP A 245 6.68 -14.57 4.08
C ASP A 245 7.50 -15.73 3.50
N ASP A 246 8.60 -15.40 2.83
CA ASP A 246 9.48 -16.37 2.19
C ASP A 246 10.52 -16.99 3.14
N ARG A 247 10.47 -16.65 4.43
CA ARG A 247 11.32 -17.21 5.48
C ARG A 247 10.74 -18.52 6.01
N GLY A 248 11.36 -19.65 5.68
CA GLY A 248 11.06 -20.92 6.35
C GLY A 248 11.62 -20.97 7.79
N GLU A 249 11.69 -22.17 8.36
CA GLU A 249 12.42 -22.39 9.61
C GLU A 249 13.85 -21.79 9.57
N PRO A 250 14.35 -21.18 10.67
CA PRO A 250 15.66 -20.53 10.70
C PRO A 250 16.77 -21.48 10.24
N GLN A 251 17.47 -21.10 9.16
CA GLN A 251 18.53 -21.93 8.55
C GLN A 251 19.94 -21.56 9.02
N SER A 252 20.09 -20.42 9.68
CA SER A 252 21.36 -19.92 10.22
C SER A 252 21.10 -19.13 11.50
N GLU A 253 22.17 -18.88 12.25
CA GLU A 253 22.12 -17.98 13.41
C GLU A 253 21.83 -16.53 13.00
N ALA A 254 22.07 -16.17 11.74
CA ALA A 254 21.82 -14.82 11.23
C ALA A 254 20.32 -14.62 10.94
N PRO A 255 19.69 -13.56 11.50
CA PRO A 255 18.27 -13.32 11.31
C PRO A 255 17.94 -12.98 9.86
N GLN A 256 16.95 -13.67 9.29
CA GLN A 256 16.41 -13.33 7.97
C GLN A 256 15.32 -12.25 8.07
N HIS A 257 15.28 -11.37 7.07
CA HIS A 257 14.30 -10.30 6.99
C HIS A 257 13.09 -10.73 6.14
N GLY A 258 11.88 -10.49 6.65
CA GLY A 258 10.67 -10.66 5.85
C GLY A 258 10.62 -9.61 4.73
N ARG A 259 10.03 -9.98 3.59
CA ARG A 259 9.91 -9.09 2.42
C ARG A 259 8.89 -7.99 2.59
N VAL A 260 7.89 -8.18 3.45
CA VAL A 260 6.96 -7.12 3.84
C VAL A 260 7.52 -6.40 5.05
N THR A 261 7.91 -5.14 4.86
CA THR A 261 8.72 -4.42 5.86
C THR A 261 8.31 -2.96 6.01
N PHE A 262 8.45 -2.45 7.23
CA PHE A 262 8.43 -1.01 7.47
C PHE A 262 9.76 -0.35 7.04
N GLY A 263 10.80 -1.14 6.75
CA GLY A 263 12.17 -0.68 6.51
C GLY A 263 13.10 -1.07 7.66
N HIS A 264 14.39 -0.81 7.50
CA HIS A 264 15.44 -1.21 8.46
C HIS A 264 16.18 -0.04 9.11
N GLY A 265 15.96 1.18 8.63
CA GLY A 265 16.54 2.39 9.21
C GLY A 265 16.00 3.67 8.58
N TRP A 266 16.40 4.81 9.15
CA TRP A 266 16.19 6.11 8.52
C TRP A 266 17.14 6.26 7.32
N VAL A 267 16.62 6.78 6.21
CA VAL A 267 17.40 7.06 5.00
C VAL A 267 18.34 8.23 5.28
N ARG A 268 19.59 8.13 4.82
CA ARG A 268 20.65 9.11 5.12
C ARG A 268 21.00 9.95 3.91
N GLN A 269 21.13 9.33 2.74
CA GLN A 269 21.64 9.98 1.53
C GLN A 269 20.57 10.16 0.46
N GLY A 270 19.73 9.15 0.23
CA GLY A 270 18.68 9.25 -0.78
C GLY A 270 18.24 7.90 -1.33
N ALA A 271 17.56 7.93 -2.48
CA ALA A 271 16.87 6.77 -3.05
C ALA A 271 17.77 5.54 -3.25
N LEU A 272 19.03 5.73 -3.67
CA LEU A 272 19.96 4.63 -3.94
C LEU A 272 20.13 3.68 -2.75
N GLU A 273 20.13 4.21 -1.52
CA GLU A 273 20.29 3.39 -0.31
C GLU A 273 19.17 2.35 -0.19
N LEU A 274 17.94 2.70 -0.56
CA LEU A 274 16.79 1.79 -0.50
C LEU A 274 16.84 0.70 -1.58
N PHE A 275 17.36 1.02 -2.76
CA PHE A 275 17.62 0.02 -3.82
C PHE A 275 18.77 -0.91 -3.42
N ALA A 276 19.87 -0.36 -2.90
CA ALA A 276 21.01 -1.13 -2.45
C ALA A 276 20.65 -2.03 -1.27
N GLU A 277 19.86 -1.53 -0.31
CA GLU A 277 19.31 -2.32 0.81
C GLU A 277 18.48 -3.50 0.30
N SER A 278 17.58 -3.27 -0.66
CA SER A 278 16.77 -4.35 -1.24
C SER A 278 17.62 -5.43 -1.91
N VAL A 279 18.67 -5.07 -2.63
CA VAL A 279 19.56 -6.02 -3.31
C VAL A 279 20.44 -6.76 -2.31
N ALA A 280 20.90 -6.08 -1.25
CA ALA A 280 21.78 -6.68 -0.24
C ALA A 280 21.05 -7.65 0.70
N LEU A 281 19.80 -7.35 1.08
CA LEU A 281 19.09 -8.11 2.11
C LEU A 281 18.21 -9.24 1.56
N TYR A 282 17.77 -9.14 0.30
CA TYR A 282 16.77 -10.06 -0.24
C TYR A 282 17.31 -10.79 -1.47
N PRO A 283 17.38 -12.13 -1.45
CA PRO A 283 17.68 -12.92 -2.63
C PRO A 283 16.63 -12.72 -3.74
N PRO A 284 16.97 -12.82 -5.03
CA PRO A 284 15.99 -12.73 -6.10
C PRO A 284 14.94 -13.86 -6.04
N LEU A 285 13.66 -13.54 -6.29
CA LEU A 285 12.60 -14.55 -6.46
C LEU A 285 12.38 -14.94 -7.92
N LEU A 286 12.49 -13.96 -8.82
CA LEU A 286 12.12 -14.08 -10.23
C LEU A 286 13.30 -13.59 -11.09
N PRO A 287 14.28 -14.46 -11.41
CA PRO A 287 15.51 -14.07 -12.09
C PRO A 287 15.33 -13.90 -13.61
N VAL A 288 14.36 -13.08 -14.02
CA VAL A 288 14.08 -12.79 -15.44
C VAL A 288 14.91 -11.59 -15.88
N LEU A 289 15.74 -11.80 -16.90
CA LEU A 289 16.60 -10.75 -17.45
C LEU A 289 15.85 -9.87 -18.46
N GLY A 290 16.14 -8.57 -18.41
CA GLY A 290 15.73 -7.64 -19.45
C GLY A 290 16.63 -7.75 -20.68
N PRO A 291 16.17 -7.30 -21.86
CA PRO A 291 16.97 -7.37 -23.10
C PRO A 291 18.07 -6.29 -23.16
N GLU A 292 17.97 -5.22 -22.38
CA GLU A 292 18.87 -4.06 -22.42
C GLU A 292 19.98 -4.18 -21.38
N SER A 293 21.25 -3.96 -21.75
CA SER A 293 22.31 -3.81 -20.75
C SER A 293 22.38 -2.39 -20.15
N PRO A 294 22.26 -2.20 -18.81
CA PRO A 294 22.09 -0.87 -18.24
C PRO A 294 23.38 -0.05 -18.35
N LEU A 295 24.54 -0.67 -18.17
CA LEU A 295 25.83 0.01 -18.30
C LEU A 295 26.17 0.35 -19.75
N GLU A 296 25.79 -0.49 -20.72
CA GLU A 296 25.95 -0.17 -22.15
C GLU A 296 24.98 0.92 -22.61
N CYS A 297 23.73 0.89 -22.14
CA CYS A 297 22.77 1.96 -22.41
C CYS A 297 23.30 3.30 -21.88
N LEU A 298 23.84 3.31 -20.65
CA LEU A 298 24.47 4.51 -20.09
C LEU A 298 25.70 4.97 -20.85
N SER A 299 26.58 4.06 -21.29
CA SER A 299 27.79 4.44 -22.03
C SER A 299 27.48 5.08 -23.38
N ARG A 300 26.31 4.75 -23.95
CA ARG A 300 25.74 5.39 -25.16
C ARG A 300 24.98 6.68 -24.86
N GLY A 301 24.99 7.17 -23.61
CA GLY A 301 24.28 8.37 -23.19
C GLY A 301 22.78 8.17 -22.92
N GLY A 302 22.28 6.94 -22.99
CA GLY A 302 20.87 6.61 -22.76
C GLY A 302 20.44 6.66 -21.29
N LEU A 303 19.15 6.40 -21.07
CA LEU A 303 18.54 6.20 -19.75
C LEU A 303 18.03 4.76 -19.67
N PRO A 304 18.72 3.85 -18.96
CA PRO A 304 18.34 2.45 -18.94
C PRO A 304 17.03 2.23 -18.18
N ARG A 305 16.31 1.17 -18.55
CA ARG A 305 15.04 0.79 -17.93
C ARG A 305 15.21 0.20 -16.54
N LEU A 306 16.41 -0.34 -16.24
CA LEU A 306 16.75 -1.05 -15.01
C LEU A 306 15.74 -2.18 -14.71
N ASP A 307 15.43 -2.99 -15.72
CA ASP A 307 14.34 -3.96 -15.65
C ASP A 307 14.54 -4.97 -14.52
N GLU A 308 15.77 -5.46 -14.29
CA GLU A 308 16.10 -6.39 -13.20
C GLU A 308 15.92 -5.75 -11.82
N LEU A 309 16.39 -4.52 -11.64
CA LEU A 309 16.25 -3.80 -10.37
C LEU A 309 14.79 -3.50 -10.04
N ARG A 310 13.99 -3.10 -11.05
CA ARG A 310 12.55 -2.86 -10.89
C ARG A 310 11.79 -4.15 -10.63
N LEU A 311 12.16 -5.26 -11.27
CA LEU A 311 11.57 -6.58 -11.00
C LEU A 311 11.89 -7.04 -9.56
N HIS A 312 13.14 -6.89 -9.11
CA HIS A 312 13.54 -7.24 -7.75
C HIS A 312 12.76 -6.45 -6.70
N GLN A 313 12.68 -5.12 -6.88
CA GLN A 313 11.89 -4.24 -6.01
C GLN A 313 10.38 -4.52 -6.06
N GLY A 314 9.89 -5.10 -7.16
CA GLY A 314 8.51 -5.59 -7.25
C GLY A 314 8.22 -6.80 -6.36
N THR A 315 9.26 -7.45 -5.81
CA THR A 315 9.18 -8.61 -4.91
C THR A 315 9.69 -8.32 -3.49
N VAL A 316 9.86 -7.05 -3.16
CA VAL A 316 10.13 -6.55 -1.81
C VAL A 316 9.07 -5.50 -1.51
N TRP A 317 8.23 -5.79 -0.52
CA TRP A 317 7.01 -5.04 -0.25
C TRP A 317 7.18 -4.13 0.96
N SER A 318 7.95 -3.07 0.78
CA SER A 318 8.07 -2.03 1.80
C SER A 318 6.82 -1.13 1.84
N TRP A 319 6.37 -0.73 3.04
CA TRP A 319 5.15 0.08 3.19
C TRP A 319 5.26 1.50 2.60
N ASN A 320 6.48 2.05 2.57
CA ASN A 320 6.86 3.13 1.67
C ASN A 320 7.96 2.57 0.75
N ARG A 321 7.96 2.90 -0.54
CA ARG A 321 8.90 2.34 -1.51
C ARG A 321 9.50 3.42 -2.40
N ALA A 322 10.81 3.34 -2.61
CA ALA A 322 11.46 4.15 -3.64
C ALA A 322 11.23 3.53 -5.01
N ILE A 323 10.80 4.36 -5.95
CA ILE A 323 10.54 3.96 -7.32
C ILE A 323 11.43 4.77 -8.25
N TYR A 324 12.13 4.06 -9.14
CA TYR A 324 12.79 4.62 -10.30
C TYR A 324 11.87 4.42 -11.50
N ASP A 325 11.60 5.49 -12.24
CA ASP A 325 10.79 5.45 -13.44
C ASP A 325 11.59 6.06 -14.61
N PRO A 326 11.88 5.29 -15.68
CA PRO A 326 12.63 5.75 -16.83
C PRO A 326 11.78 6.55 -17.85
N SER A 327 10.50 6.80 -17.59
CA SER A 327 9.63 7.54 -18.51
C SER A 327 10.07 9.00 -18.68
N GLY A 328 9.93 9.51 -19.91
CA GLY A 328 10.37 10.85 -20.27
C GLY A 328 11.88 11.02 -20.05
N THR A 329 12.26 11.97 -19.20
CA THR A 329 13.65 12.22 -18.79
C THR A 329 14.10 11.40 -17.57
N GLY A 330 13.22 10.54 -17.07
CA GLY A 330 13.41 9.76 -15.86
C GLY A 330 13.19 10.56 -14.58
N HIS A 331 12.74 9.88 -13.54
CA HIS A 331 12.55 10.45 -12.21
C HIS A 331 12.59 9.39 -11.11
N VAL A 332 12.62 9.86 -9.86
CA VAL A 332 12.33 9.04 -8.69
C VAL A 332 11.05 9.51 -8.00
N ARG A 333 10.35 8.58 -7.37
CA ARG A 333 9.15 8.87 -6.57
C ARG A 333 9.10 7.99 -5.35
N ILE A 334 8.34 8.44 -4.35
CA ILE A 334 7.96 7.65 -3.20
C ILE A 334 6.56 7.11 -3.48
N GLU A 335 6.39 5.82 -3.28
CA GLU A 335 5.12 5.13 -3.30
C GLU A 335 4.73 4.79 -1.86
N LEU A 336 3.61 5.32 -1.39
CA LEU A 336 3.11 5.17 -0.03
C LEU A 336 1.95 4.17 -0.03
N ARG A 337 2.17 2.97 0.51
CA ARG A 337 1.36 1.76 0.25
C ARG A 337 0.52 1.29 1.44
N ALA A 338 0.62 1.99 2.57
CA ALA A 338 0.08 1.51 3.84
C ALA A 338 -1.45 1.61 3.96
N LEU A 339 -2.07 2.55 3.24
CA LEU A 339 -3.48 2.88 3.46
C LEU A 339 -4.42 1.83 2.85
N PRO A 340 -5.56 1.53 3.48
CA PRO A 340 -6.56 0.64 2.92
C PRO A 340 -7.36 1.30 1.81
N ALA A 341 -7.91 0.50 0.91
CA ALA A 341 -8.97 0.94 0.00
C ALA A 341 -10.23 1.35 0.79
N GLY A 342 -10.94 2.37 0.31
CA GLY A 342 -12.26 2.81 0.82
C GLY A 342 -12.20 3.67 2.10
N PRO A 343 -13.35 3.92 2.75
CA PRO A 343 -14.70 3.50 2.35
C PRO A 343 -15.27 4.27 1.15
N THR A 344 -14.98 5.56 1.04
CA THR A 344 -15.44 6.42 -0.06
C THR A 344 -14.27 7.09 -0.76
N VAL A 345 -14.51 7.60 -1.98
CA VAL A 345 -13.52 8.41 -2.69
C VAL A 345 -13.13 9.63 -1.86
N VAL A 346 -14.07 10.30 -1.20
CA VAL A 346 -13.75 11.47 -0.38
C VAL A 346 -12.93 11.11 0.87
N ASP A 347 -13.21 9.97 1.52
CA ASP A 347 -12.40 9.48 2.64
C ASP A 347 -10.97 9.15 2.20
N MET A 348 -10.82 8.51 1.05
CA MET A 348 -9.53 8.18 0.46
C MET A 348 -8.74 9.45 0.15
N LEU A 349 -9.35 10.45 -0.51
CA LEU A 349 -8.73 11.74 -0.79
C LEU A 349 -8.34 12.50 0.49
N ALA A 350 -9.18 12.48 1.52
CA ALA A 350 -8.87 13.09 2.81
C ALA A 350 -7.65 12.42 3.48
N ASN A 351 -7.54 11.09 3.39
CA ASN A 351 -6.36 10.36 3.86
C ASN A 351 -5.10 10.74 3.06
N GLY A 352 -5.24 10.89 1.74
CA GLY A 352 -4.17 11.34 0.85
C GLY A 352 -3.68 12.75 1.15
N ALA A 353 -4.61 13.68 1.38
CA ALA A 353 -4.31 15.06 1.76
C ALA A 353 -3.53 15.12 3.08
N LEU A 354 -3.96 14.35 4.09
CA LEU A 354 -3.21 14.27 5.34
C LEU A 354 -1.82 13.66 5.14
N LEU A 355 -1.72 12.52 4.45
CA LEU A 355 -0.44 11.82 4.27
C LEU A 355 0.58 12.63 3.45
N LEU A 356 0.16 13.15 2.31
CA LEU A 356 1.01 13.96 1.45
C LEU A 356 1.34 15.30 2.13
N GLY A 357 0.35 15.94 2.76
CA GLY A 357 0.57 17.18 3.51
C GLY A 357 1.58 17.03 4.63
N LEU A 358 1.48 15.97 5.43
CA LEU A 358 2.46 15.70 6.50
C LEU A 358 3.83 15.34 5.95
N THR A 359 3.88 14.56 4.87
CA THR A 359 5.14 14.20 4.21
C THR A 359 5.87 15.46 3.73
N LEU A 360 5.15 16.38 3.08
CA LEU A 360 5.70 17.65 2.61
C LEU A 360 6.07 18.57 3.78
N GLY A 361 5.15 18.78 4.72
CA GLY A 361 5.30 19.73 5.82
C GLY A 361 6.32 19.33 6.87
N LEU A 362 6.61 18.03 7.05
CA LEU A 362 7.64 17.55 7.98
C LEU A 362 9.02 17.42 7.32
N SER A 363 9.09 17.38 5.98
CA SER A 363 10.33 17.07 5.25
C SER A 363 11.48 18.01 5.58
N SER A 364 11.22 19.31 5.69
CA SER A 364 12.25 20.33 6.01
C SER A 364 12.80 20.21 7.43
N ASP A 365 12.07 19.56 8.34
CA ASP A 365 12.43 19.45 9.76
C ASP A 365 13.04 18.08 10.13
N MET A 366 13.12 17.15 9.17
CA MET A 366 13.51 15.77 9.49
C MET A 366 14.88 15.67 10.16
N GLU A 367 15.86 16.45 9.73
CA GLU A 367 17.20 16.44 10.36
C GLU A 367 17.14 16.71 11.87
N ALA A 368 16.25 17.61 12.31
CA ALA A 368 16.06 17.94 13.72
C ALA A 368 15.21 16.89 14.47
N LEU A 369 14.27 16.23 13.79
CA LEU A 369 13.35 15.26 14.40
C LEU A 369 13.98 13.87 14.54
N LEU A 370 14.82 13.46 13.60
CA LEU A 370 15.39 12.11 13.53
C LEU A 370 16.12 11.66 14.81
N PRO A 371 16.97 12.49 15.45
CA PRO A 371 17.63 12.11 16.70
C PRO A 371 16.65 11.84 17.85
N GLY A 372 15.48 12.48 17.80
CA GLY A 372 14.43 12.39 18.83
C GLY A 372 13.55 11.14 18.74
N LEU A 373 13.69 10.31 17.69
CA LEU A 373 12.91 9.09 17.50
C LEU A 373 13.78 7.94 16.92
N PRO A 374 14.19 6.96 17.75
CA PRO A 374 14.82 5.74 17.26
C PRO A 374 13.92 5.03 16.24
N PHE A 375 14.52 4.49 15.16
CA PHE A 375 13.76 3.87 14.07
C PHE A 375 12.89 2.68 14.52
N SER A 376 13.35 1.92 15.53
CA SER A 376 12.56 0.85 16.14
C SER A 376 11.26 1.35 16.77
N CYS A 377 11.25 2.57 17.32
CA CYS A 377 10.05 3.22 17.84
C CYS A 377 9.09 3.61 16.71
N ALA A 378 9.61 4.12 15.57
CA ALA A 378 8.79 4.41 14.39
C ALA A 378 8.11 3.14 13.85
N ARG A 379 8.86 2.04 13.74
CA ARG A 379 8.31 0.72 13.38
C ARG A 379 7.27 0.23 14.40
N GLY A 380 7.51 0.46 15.68
CA GLY A 380 6.55 0.15 16.75
C GLY A 380 5.27 0.98 16.65
N ASN A 381 5.36 2.27 16.31
CA ASN A 381 4.21 3.12 16.04
C ASN A 381 3.36 2.58 14.90
N PHE A 382 3.99 2.17 13.80
CA PHE A 382 3.28 1.60 12.64
C PHE A 382 2.42 0.39 13.02
N LEU A 383 2.99 -0.57 13.76
CA LEU A 383 2.27 -1.76 14.20
C LEU A 383 1.17 -1.43 15.22
N ARG A 384 1.42 -0.50 16.15
CA ARG A 384 0.39 -0.04 17.10
C ARG A 384 -0.77 0.64 16.39
N ALA A 385 -0.49 1.57 15.47
CA ALA A 385 -1.50 2.25 14.66
C ALA A 385 -2.35 1.25 13.85
N ALA A 386 -1.72 0.25 13.23
CA ALA A 386 -2.44 -0.79 12.51
C ALA A 386 -3.34 -1.64 13.43
N LYS A 387 -2.84 -1.98 14.62
CA LYS A 387 -3.57 -2.84 15.57
C LYS A 387 -4.74 -2.12 16.23
N GLU A 388 -4.49 -0.93 16.75
CA GLU A 388 -5.35 -0.20 17.69
C GLU A 388 -6.08 0.98 17.03
N GLY A 389 -5.76 1.33 15.78
CA GLY A 389 -6.40 2.43 15.08
C GLY A 389 -6.30 3.75 15.86
N LEU A 390 -7.43 4.43 16.02
CA LEU A 390 -7.55 5.69 16.77
C LEU A 390 -7.21 5.57 18.27
N ASP A 391 -7.30 4.37 18.86
CA ASP A 391 -6.93 4.14 20.28
C ASP A 391 -5.41 4.02 20.47
N ALA A 392 -4.64 3.95 19.38
CA ALA A 392 -3.21 3.80 19.44
C ALA A 392 -2.56 4.98 20.18
N ARG A 393 -1.56 4.65 21.01
CA ARG A 393 -0.64 5.65 21.56
C ARG A 393 0.70 5.58 20.83
N LEU A 394 1.11 6.69 20.22
CA LEU A 394 2.27 6.79 19.34
C LEU A 394 3.38 7.61 20.01
N LEU A 395 4.61 7.13 19.90
CA LEU A 395 5.80 7.86 20.32
C LEU A 395 6.13 8.91 19.27
N TRP A 396 5.98 10.19 19.62
CA TRP A 396 6.21 11.32 18.72
C TRP A 396 7.51 12.06 19.10
N PRO A 397 8.37 12.41 18.12
CA PRO A 397 9.57 13.20 18.38
C PRO A 397 9.19 14.64 18.80
N GLU A 398 9.82 15.13 19.86
CA GLU A 398 9.68 16.51 20.30
C GLU A 398 10.98 17.28 20.07
N ARG A 399 10.87 18.59 19.83
CA ARG A 399 12.05 19.47 19.68
C ARG A 399 12.83 19.67 20.99
N HIS A 400 12.18 19.47 22.13
CA HIS A 400 12.77 19.66 23.45
C HIS A 400 12.76 18.34 24.23
N ALA A 401 13.83 18.09 24.98
CA ALA A 401 13.91 16.93 25.85
C ALA A 401 12.85 17.00 26.98
N PRO A 402 12.27 15.87 27.41
CA PRO A 402 12.48 14.53 26.88
C PRO A 402 11.71 14.27 25.56
N SER A 403 12.35 13.53 24.65
CA SER A 403 11.81 13.03 23.37
C SER A 403 12.20 11.55 23.20
N PRO A 404 11.36 10.69 22.60
CA PRO A 404 9.99 10.97 22.13
C PRO A 404 8.95 10.97 23.27
N ARG A 405 7.76 11.52 23.03
CA ARG A 405 6.62 11.50 23.97
C ARG A 405 5.48 10.64 23.46
N LEU A 406 4.77 9.99 24.38
CA LEU A 406 3.65 9.11 24.04
C LEU A 406 2.34 9.91 23.96
N VAL A 407 1.80 10.08 22.76
CA VAL A 407 0.61 10.88 22.44
C VAL A 407 -0.48 9.96 21.87
N SER A 408 -1.77 10.24 22.13
CA SER A 408 -2.84 9.48 21.47
C SER A 408 -2.89 9.80 19.97
N ALA A 409 -3.30 8.85 19.13
CA ALA A 409 -3.36 9.05 17.69
C ALA A 409 -4.31 10.21 17.32
N GLY A 410 -5.48 10.30 17.97
CA GLY A 410 -6.44 11.39 17.75
C GLY A 410 -5.86 12.77 18.08
N GLU A 411 -5.28 12.94 19.26
CA GLU A 411 -4.63 14.19 19.68
C GLU A 411 -3.47 14.57 18.73
N LEU A 412 -2.67 13.57 18.35
CA LEU A 412 -1.54 13.78 17.47
C LEU A 412 -1.99 14.23 16.07
N VAL A 413 -3.07 13.66 15.54
CA VAL A 413 -3.65 14.09 14.26
C VAL A 413 -4.12 15.54 14.37
N GLU A 414 -4.89 15.90 15.39
CA GLU A 414 -5.36 17.29 15.57
C GLU A 414 -4.19 18.28 15.66
N ARG A 415 -3.12 17.93 16.38
CA ARG A 415 -1.89 18.74 16.46
C ARG A 415 -1.21 18.91 15.11
N LEU A 416 -1.28 17.91 14.24
CA LEU A 416 -0.55 17.86 12.97
C LEU A 416 -1.36 18.36 11.76
N LEU A 417 -2.67 18.57 11.87
CA LEU A 417 -3.50 19.14 10.80
C LEU A 417 -2.93 20.48 10.26
N PRO A 418 -2.47 21.43 11.11
CA PRO A 418 -1.85 22.66 10.60
C PRO A 418 -0.56 22.43 9.81
N VAL A 419 0.23 21.42 10.20
CA VAL A 419 1.47 21.03 9.49
C VAL A 419 1.13 20.44 8.12
N ALA A 420 0.11 19.57 8.07
CA ALA A 420 -0.36 18.99 6.81
C ALA A 420 -0.86 20.07 5.84
N ARG A 421 -1.66 21.00 6.36
CA ARG A 421 -2.18 22.14 5.60
C ARG A 421 -1.05 23.00 5.03
N ALA A 422 -0.08 23.39 5.87
CA ALA A 422 1.07 24.17 5.44
C ALA A 422 1.86 23.44 4.34
N GLY A 423 2.17 22.15 4.54
CA GLY A 423 2.87 21.34 3.56
C GLY A 423 2.17 21.25 2.20
N LEU A 424 0.83 21.17 2.17
CA LEU A 424 0.07 21.20 0.92
C LEU A 424 0.10 22.58 0.26
N VAL A 425 -0.18 23.64 1.02
CA VAL A 425 -0.26 25.02 0.49
C VAL A 425 1.09 25.50 -0.02
N ASP A 426 2.17 25.23 0.72
CA ASP A 426 3.54 25.56 0.32
C ASP A 426 3.97 24.79 -0.94
N ALA A 427 3.43 23.60 -1.15
CA ALA A 427 3.60 22.83 -2.39
C ALA A 427 2.69 23.28 -3.54
N GLY A 428 1.88 24.33 -3.33
CA GLY A 428 1.04 24.96 -4.34
C GLY A 428 -0.39 24.40 -4.45
N VAL A 429 -0.84 23.57 -3.50
CA VAL A 429 -2.24 23.12 -3.44
C VAL A 429 -3.13 24.29 -3.01
N ALA A 430 -4.30 24.44 -3.64
CA ALA A 430 -5.29 25.44 -3.29
C ALA A 430 -5.71 25.30 -1.81
N SER A 431 -5.68 26.40 -1.06
CA SER A 431 -5.99 26.41 0.37
C SER A 431 -7.38 25.85 0.66
N GLU A 432 -8.37 26.18 -0.17
CA GLU A 432 -9.75 25.75 0.01
C GLU A 432 -9.88 24.22 -0.11
N GLU A 433 -9.14 23.61 -1.04
CA GLU A 433 -9.15 22.15 -1.23
C GLU A 433 -8.44 21.44 -0.08
N ALA A 434 -7.31 21.98 0.39
CA ALA A 434 -6.62 21.46 1.56
C ALA A 434 -7.52 21.54 2.81
N ASP A 435 -8.18 22.69 3.03
CA ASP A 435 -9.07 22.92 4.17
C ASP A 435 -10.28 21.99 4.15
N GLU A 436 -10.93 21.82 2.99
CA GLU A 436 -12.06 20.90 2.83
C GLU A 436 -11.70 19.48 3.23
N LEU A 437 -10.62 18.92 2.66
CA LEU A 437 -10.22 17.53 2.90
C LEU A 437 -9.70 17.29 4.32
N LEU A 438 -8.92 18.22 4.87
CA LEU A 438 -8.42 18.11 6.24
C LEU A 438 -9.53 18.28 7.28
N SER A 439 -10.60 19.01 6.97
CA SER A 439 -11.79 19.11 7.83
C SER A 439 -12.50 17.76 7.99
N ILE A 440 -12.50 16.92 6.96
CA ILE A 440 -13.08 15.56 7.01
C ILE A 440 -12.27 14.68 7.96
N VAL A 441 -10.94 14.77 7.92
CA VAL A 441 -10.07 14.07 8.88
C VAL A 441 -10.37 14.54 10.30
N GLN A 442 -10.46 15.85 10.52
CA GLN A 442 -10.78 16.41 11.83
C GLN A 442 -12.14 15.94 12.35
N ALA A 443 -13.18 15.98 11.52
CA ALA A 443 -14.51 15.50 11.87
C ALA A 443 -14.52 14.00 12.18
N ARG A 444 -13.75 13.20 11.43
CA ARG A 444 -13.59 11.75 11.67
C ARG A 444 -12.94 11.45 13.02
N VAL A 445 -11.89 12.20 13.39
CA VAL A 445 -11.23 12.09 14.69
C VAL A 445 -12.20 12.45 15.81
N ARG A 446 -12.91 13.58 15.70
CA ARG A 446 -13.87 14.03 16.71
C ARG A 446 -15.07 13.10 16.88
N ALA A 447 -15.55 12.51 15.78
CA ALA A 447 -16.62 11.52 15.81
C ALA A 447 -16.12 10.13 16.23
N GLU A 448 -14.81 9.95 16.40
CA GLU A 448 -14.18 8.68 16.75
C GLU A 448 -14.59 7.53 15.81
N CYS A 449 -14.72 7.82 14.51
CA CYS A 449 -15.38 6.95 13.55
C CYS A 449 -14.54 6.71 12.29
N THR A 450 -13.62 5.75 12.34
CA THR A 450 -12.94 5.22 11.14
C THR A 450 -13.82 4.19 10.42
N GLY A 451 -13.41 3.78 9.22
CA GLY A 451 -14.06 2.69 8.49
C GLY A 451 -14.12 1.40 9.31
N ALA A 452 -13.01 1.06 9.99
CA ALA A 452 -12.95 -0.10 10.88
C ALA A 452 -13.92 0.03 12.06
N ARG A 453 -13.95 1.19 12.73
CA ARG A 453 -14.87 1.43 13.87
C ARG A 453 -16.33 1.42 13.47
N TRP A 454 -16.68 2.00 12.31
CA TRP A 454 -18.04 1.93 11.78
C TRP A 454 -18.45 0.48 11.52
N GLN A 455 -17.58 -0.29 10.84
CA GLN A 455 -17.80 -1.70 10.56
C GLN A 455 -18.01 -2.54 11.84
N ARG A 456 -17.18 -2.34 12.88
CA ARG A 456 -17.33 -3.00 14.19
C ARG A 456 -18.65 -2.65 14.87
N LYS A 457 -19.00 -1.37 14.95
CA LYS A 457 -20.26 -0.90 15.57
C LYS A 457 -21.48 -1.45 14.83
N MET A 458 -21.45 -1.45 13.51
CA MET A 458 -22.54 -1.98 12.68
C MET A 458 -22.67 -3.51 12.84
N LEU A 459 -21.57 -4.26 12.82
CA LEU A 459 -21.60 -5.70 13.03
C LEU A 459 -22.22 -6.06 14.38
N ALA A 460 -21.81 -5.38 15.46
CA ALA A 460 -22.34 -5.63 16.80
C ALA A 460 -23.86 -5.41 16.89
N ARG A 461 -24.41 -4.43 16.17
CA ARG A 461 -25.86 -4.19 16.09
C ARG A 461 -26.60 -5.28 15.31
N LEU A 462 -26.03 -5.72 14.20
CA LEU A 462 -26.61 -6.77 13.37
C LEU A 462 -26.60 -8.12 14.11
N GLU A 463 -25.48 -8.46 14.76
CA GLU A 463 -25.34 -9.70 15.54
C GLU A 463 -26.31 -9.83 16.73
N ALA A 464 -26.92 -8.73 17.18
CA ALA A 464 -27.97 -8.78 18.19
C ALA A 464 -29.26 -9.47 17.68
N HIS A 465 -29.44 -9.60 16.37
CA HIS A 465 -30.68 -10.11 15.76
C HIS A 465 -30.46 -11.17 14.67
N MET A 466 -29.21 -11.44 14.27
CA MET A 466 -28.90 -12.45 13.26
C MET A 466 -27.54 -13.13 13.51
N PRO A 467 -27.33 -14.36 13.02
CA PRO A 467 -26.05 -15.05 13.11
C PRO A 467 -24.92 -14.25 12.45
N ARG A 468 -23.69 -14.42 12.93
CA ARG A 468 -22.49 -13.67 12.46
C ARG A 468 -22.31 -13.66 10.95
N GLN A 469 -22.51 -14.79 10.28
CA GLN A 469 -22.33 -14.89 8.84
C GLN A 469 -23.33 -14.00 8.09
N ASP A 470 -24.60 -14.03 8.50
CA ASP A 470 -25.66 -13.18 7.93
C ASP A 470 -25.42 -11.71 8.29
N ALA A 471 -24.94 -11.43 9.50
CA ALA A 471 -24.58 -10.10 9.96
C ALA A 471 -23.43 -9.48 9.14
N LEU A 472 -22.43 -10.28 8.75
CA LEU A 472 -21.31 -9.82 7.89
C LEU A 472 -21.78 -9.52 6.46
N ALA A 473 -22.69 -10.33 5.91
CA ALA A 473 -23.29 -10.05 4.61
C ALA A 473 -24.14 -8.77 4.65
N ALA A 474 -25.01 -8.62 5.66
CA ALA A 474 -25.81 -7.42 5.87
C ALA A 474 -24.94 -6.18 6.14
N LEU A 475 -23.83 -6.33 6.86
CA LEU A 475 -22.84 -5.28 7.06
C LEU A 475 -22.27 -4.81 5.72
N LEU A 476 -21.82 -5.74 4.86
CA LEU A 476 -21.22 -5.41 3.57
C LEU A 476 -22.24 -4.72 2.66
N GLU A 477 -23.48 -5.18 2.62
CA GLU A 477 -24.55 -4.52 1.85
C GLU A 477 -24.76 -3.06 2.30
N ARG A 478 -24.87 -2.84 3.61
CA ARG A 478 -25.00 -1.48 4.18
C ARG A 478 -23.77 -0.62 3.87
N TYR A 479 -22.57 -1.20 3.99
CA TYR A 479 -21.30 -0.54 3.69
C TYR A 479 -21.25 -0.07 2.24
N MET A 480 -21.56 -0.96 1.29
CA MET A 480 -21.55 -0.65 -0.14
C MET A 480 -22.60 0.41 -0.51
N LEU A 481 -23.80 0.31 0.08
CA LEU A 481 -24.85 1.31 -0.09
C LEU A 481 -24.39 2.71 0.37
N LEU A 482 -23.86 2.80 1.59
CA LEU A 482 -23.40 4.07 2.14
C LEU A 482 -22.17 4.61 1.42
N ALA A 483 -21.24 3.74 1.00
CA ALA A 483 -20.10 4.10 0.18
C ALA A 483 -20.53 4.72 -1.16
N SER A 484 -21.61 4.21 -1.76
CA SER A 484 -22.17 4.76 -3.00
C SER A 484 -22.79 6.16 -2.85
N SER A 485 -23.15 6.57 -1.63
CA SER A 485 -23.67 7.92 -1.37
C SER A 485 -22.61 9.02 -1.49
N GLY A 486 -21.32 8.65 -1.46
CA GLY A 486 -20.20 9.59 -1.52
C GLY A 486 -19.95 10.37 -0.22
N ARG A 487 -20.80 10.25 0.80
CA ARG A 487 -20.62 10.91 2.10
C ARG A 487 -19.48 10.25 2.89
N PRO A 488 -18.66 11.03 3.63
CA PRO A 488 -17.58 10.47 4.41
C PRO A 488 -18.09 9.57 5.55
N VAL A 489 -17.30 8.57 5.92
CA VAL A 489 -17.74 7.51 6.85
C VAL A 489 -18.21 8.00 8.22
N HIS A 490 -17.69 9.13 8.71
CA HIS A 490 -18.08 9.69 10.00
C HIS A 490 -19.52 10.24 10.02
N GLU A 491 -20.15 10.43 8.86
CA GLU A 491 -21.56 10.84 8.72
C GLU A 491 -22.51 9.65 8.54
N TRP A 492 -21.99 8.43 8.48
CA TRP A 492 -22.80 7.27 8.18
C TRP A 492 -23.70 6.88 9.35
N PRO A 493 -24.98 6.58 9.10
CA PRO A 493 -25.88 6.07 10.12
C PRO A 493 -25.41 4.70 10.64
N LEU A 494 -25.88 4.37 11.83
CA LEU A 494 -25.72 3.04 12.42
C LEU A 494 -27.05 2.30 12.58
N ASP A 495 -28.18 2.99 12.41
CA ASP A 495 -29.54 2.46 12.52
C ASP A 495 -29.92 1.53 11.35
#